data_AF-A0A956H7S0-F1
#
_entry.id   AF-A0A956H7S0-F1
#
_cell.length_a   1.000
_cell.length_b   1.000
_cell.length_c   1.000
_cell.angle_alpha   90.00
_cell.angle_beta   90.00
_cell.angle_gamma   90.00
#
_symmetry.space_group_name_H-M   'P 1'
#
loop_
_entity.id
_entity.type
_entity.pdbx_description
1 polymer ?
#
loop_
_entity_poly.entity_id
_entity_poly.type
_entity_poly.pdbx_seq_one_letter_code
_entity_poly.pdbx_strand_id
1 'polypeptide(L)'
;QREQEAYYLEQVDRHFRPEFVNRIDRVIPFHPLDRAQIEEVAAVSLAAIREREGISERGVTLTVAEPTLARLASEGYSDTYGARALRRALEDRLVAPISRSLARLGDRHEGGTLLVTEAGSADGDPELALPAGQRSLLREEGEGLAIEIGAPTGRTARRTLDALERVSTLRRSANAALDLPPLRELRDRLRTLVAELGYGAHRREGQRSRWEHAAELGRLQAEHGRIAGTVGRLDELCESIESAEELTIAALYEGESAELFQEAAEDAHRELRRVVVDALLLGNERHAITVHLQEQDRRGALCAYLLPLLDALDERGWSVSFHVAGDKADADDRSDRVARTWPADRRWGPPRNGVWMRRALLADVAAHERAKQGKGDDGESSGKRRWRDVLMCLRGRHSGAILSAQLGVFRYEDPWLPASKRDEESRPGHLRLRFISPRAEILAEEWPRERLQIPKPERRATLDATRKRAHFDEQGRLLGSITPFALPLIPEHFWAQIEEVMFTPMIERAFAGLEAELDAEPGADGGER
;
A
#
# COMPACT_ATOMS: atom_id res chain seq x y z
N GLN A 1 -0.96 -42.32 2.41
CA GLN A 1 -0.10 -41.20 2.84
C GLN A 1 1.16 -41.66 3.58
N ARG A 2 1.04 -42.26 4.79
CA ARG A 2 2.21 -42.70 5.57
C ARG A 2 3.13 -43.72 4.85
N GLU A 3 2.58 -44.58 4.00
CA GLU A 3 3.36 -45.56 3.23
C GLU A 3 4.19 -44.94 2.09
N GLN A 4 3.64 -43.95 1.37
CA GLN A 4 4.40 -43.21 0.35
C GLN A 4 5.49 -42.34 0.98
N GLU A 5 5.17 -41.69 2.11
CA GLU A 5 6.14 -40.90 2.87
C GLU A 5 7.31 -41.77 3.36
N ALA A 6 7.03 -42.98 3.87
CA ALA A 6 8.04 -43.95 4.24
C ALA A 6 8.90 -44.40 3.04
N TYR A 7 8.29 -44.63 1.87
CA TYR A 7 9.01 -44.97 0.65
C TYR A 7 9.97 -43.87 0.21
N TYR A 8 9.50 -42.61 0.16
CA TYR A 8 10.37 -41.48 -0.23
C TYR A 8 11.47 -41.22 0.80
N LEU A 9 11.19 -41.35 2.10
CA LEU A 9 12.20 -41.25 3.15
C LEU A 9 13.28 -42.34 3.00
N GLU A 10 12.87 -43.58 2.72
CA GLU A 10 13.82 -44.67 2.46
C GLU A 10 14.69 -44.40 1.21
N GLN A 11 14.11 -43.85 0.15
CA GLN A 11 14.88 -43.47 -1.05
C GLN A 11 15.85 -42.30 -0.76
N VAL A 12 15.44 -41.32 0.05
CA VAL A 12 16.27 -40.19 0.46
C VAL A 12 17.44 -40.67 1.34
N ASP A 13 17.18 -41.54 2.32
CA ASP A 13 18.21 -42.14 3.17
C ASP A 13 19.22 -43.00 2.39
N ARG A 14 18.77 -43.64 1.30
CA ARG A 14 19.66 -44.41 0.42
C ARG A 14 20.52 -43.54 -0.49
N HIS A 15 20.04 -42.37 -0.88
CA HIS A 15 20.73 -41.51 -1.86
C HIS A 15 21.62 -40.45 -1.21
N PHE A 16 21.19 -39.89 -0.07
CA PHE A 16 21.89 -38.81 0.61
C PHE A 16 22.58 -39.30 1.89
N ARG A 17 23.62 -38.57 2.32
CA ARG A 17 24.32 -38.89 3.57
C ARG A 17 23.44 -38.58 4.78
N PRO A 18 23.54 -39.35 5.89
CA PRO A 18 22.73 -39.13 7.10
C PRO A 18 22.90 -37.72 7.68
N GLU A 19 24.09 -37.12 7.55
CA GLU A 19 24.38 -35.75 7.98
C GLU A 19 23.52 -34.69 7.27
N PHE A 20 23.14 -34.95 6.02
CA PHE A 20 22.26 -34.09 5.23
C PHE A 20 20.80 -34.34 5.57
N VAL A 21 20.37 -35.59 5.65
CA VAL A 21 18.98 -35.94 6.00
C VAL A 21 18.62 -35.43 7.39
N ASN A 22 19.54 -35.51 8.34
CA ASN A 22 19.37 -34.96 9.70
C ASN A 22 19.27 -33.43 9.76
N ARG A 23 19.49 -32.70 8.65
CA ARG A 23 19.27 -31.25 8.54
C ARG A 23 17.95 -30.88 7.89
N ILE A 24 17.15 -31.86 7.46
CA ILE A 24 15.85 -31.63 6.85
C ILE A 24 14.78 -31.80 7.93
N ASP A 25 14.08 -30.73 8.26
CA ASP A 25 13.01 -30.76 9.27
C ASP A 25 11.81 -31.62 8.82
N ARG A 26 11.48 -31.60 7.52
CA ARG A 26 10.35 -32.37 6.95
C ARG A 26 10.54 -32.65 5.46
N VAL A 27 10.19 -33.86 5.04
CA VAL A 27 10.04 -34.24 3.63
C VAL A 27 8.56 -34.17 3.25
N ILE A 28 8.23 -33.43 2.18
CA ILE A 28 6.85 -33.27 1.71
C ILE A 28 6.74 -33.91 0.32
N PRO A 29 6.11 -35.08 0.17
CA PRO A 29 5.89 -35.70 -1.13
C PRO A 29 4.80 -34.95 -1.89
N PHE A 30 5.07 -34.54 -3.13
CA PHE A 30 4.07 -33.99 -4.04
C PHE A 30 3.29 -35.14 -4.69
N HIS A 31 1.97 -35.07 -4.64
CA HIS A 31 1.10 -36.01 -5.34
C HIS A 31 0.94 -35.59 -6.81
N PRO A 32 0.76 -36.55 -7.74
CA PRO A 32 0.35 -36.22 -9.09
C PRO A 32 -0.99 -35.47 -9.05
N LEU A 33 -1.15 -34.51 -9.97
CA LEU A 33 -2.37 -33.73 -10.05
C LEU A 33 -3.50 -34.62 -10.57
N ASP A 34 -4.66 -34.52 -9.95
CA ASP A 34 -5.88 -35.09 -10.53
C ASP A 34 -6.44 -34.19 -11.65
N ARG A 35 -7.46 -34.70 -12.35
CA ARG A 35 -8.06 -33.99 -13.49
C ARG A 35 -8.64 -32.62 -13.09
N ALA A 36 -9.31 -32.52 -11.95
CA ALA A 36 -9.90 -31.27 -11.50
C ALA A 36 -8.81 -30.23 -11.20
N GLN A 37 -7.73 -30.67 -10.55
CA GLN A 37 -6.57 -29.81 -10.29
C GLN A 37 -5.87 -29.36 -11.58
N ILE A 38 -5.85 -30.20 -12.62
CA ILE A 38 -5.30 -29.83 -13.93
C ILE A 38 -6.17 -28.76 -14.61
N GLU A 39 -7.49 -28.88 -14.51
CA GLU A 39 -8.45 -27.89 -15.03
C GLU A 39 -8.30 -26.54 -14.28
N GLU A 40 -8.14 -26.56 -12.96
CA GLU A 40 -7.80 -25.36 -12.17
C GLU A 40 -6.48 -24.71 -12.62
N VAL A 41 -5.43 -25.51 -12.85
CA VAL A 41 -4.14 -25.01 -13.34
C VAL A 41 -4.27 -24.43 -14.76
N ALA A 42 -5.15 -24.99 -15.59
CA ALA A 42 -5.45 -24.44 -16.91
C ALA A 42 -6.16 -23.09 -16.81
N ALA A 43 -7.10 -22.93 -15.88
CA ALA A 43 -7.78 -21.66 -15.61
C ALA A 43 -6.79 -20.58 -15.15
N VAL A 44 -5.88 -20.90 -14.22
CA VAL A 44 -4.79 -19.98 -13.80
C VAL A 44 -3.89 -19.61 -14.98
N SER A 45 -3.57 -20.58 -15.85
CA SER A 45 -2.75 -20.32 -17.04
C SER A 45 -3.47 -19.43 -18.06
N LEU A 46 -4.79 -19.60 -18.23
CA LEU A 46 -5.62 -18.77 -19.07
C LEU A 46 -5.71 -17.34 -18.54
N ALA A 47 -5.85 -17.16 -17.22
CA ALA A 47 -5.81 -15.84 -16.60
C ALA A 47 -4.50 -15.11 -16.93
N ALA A 48 -3.35 -15.80 -16.82
CA ALA A 48 -2.06 -15.23 -17.22
C ALA A 48 -1.95 -14.94 -18.73
N ILE A 49 -2.68 -15.66 -19.59
CA ILE A 49 -2.73 -15.36 -21.03
C ILE A 49 -3.54 -14.08 -21.30
N ARG A 50 -4.67 -13.89 -20.61
CA ARG A 50 -5.50 -12.67 -20.69
C ARG A 50 -4.72 -11.41 -20.32
N GLU A 51 -3.73 -11.53 -19.46
CA GLU A 51 -2.89 -10.43 -18.96
C GLU A 51 -1.71 -10.08 -19.90
N ARG A 52 -1.57 -10.73 -21.05
CA ARG A 52 -0.50 -10.38 -22.00
C ARG A 52 -0.80 -9.06 -22.68
N GLU A 53 0.23 -8.21 -22.84
CA GLU A 53 0.17 -6.88 -23.46
C GLU A 53 -0.58 -6.89 -24.81
N GLY A 54 -0.33 -7.89 -25.66
CA GLY A 54 -1.00 -8.01 -26.96
C GLY A 54 -2.52 -8.25 -26.91
N ILE A 55 -3.08 -8.57 -25.74
CA ILE A 55 -4.53 -8.71 -25.49
C ILE A 55 -5.00 -7.53 -24.63
N SER A 56 -4.34 -7.28 -23.50
CA SER A 56 -4.77 -6.30 -22.51
C SER A 56 -4.65 -4.85 -23.02
N GLU A 57 -3.53 -4.44 -23.62
CA GLU A 57 -3.32 -3.05 -24.08
C GLU A 57 -4.19 -2.70 -25.31
N ARG A 58 -4.77 -3.71 -25.96
CA ARG A 58 -5.66 -3.54 -27.12
C ARG A 58 -7.14 -3.56 -26.74
N GLY A 59 -7.46 -3.61 -25.44
CA GLY A 59 -8.83 -3.73 -24.93
C GLY A 59 -9.57 -4.98 -25.42
N VAL A 60 -8.85 -6.07 -25.74
CA VAL A 60 -9.47 -7.29 -26.28
C VAL A 60 -9.90 -8.19 -25.13
N THR A 61 -11.19 -8.50 -25.08
CA THR A 61 -11.73 -9.46 -24.11
C THR A 61 -11.58 -10.89 -24.65
N LEU A 62 -10.69 -11.71 -24.06
CA LEU A 62 -10.55 -13.12 -24.40
C LEU A 62 -11.48 -14.02 -23.56
N THR A 63 -12.45 -14.62 -24.22
CA THR A 63 -13.33 -15.65 -23.66
C THR A 63 -13.01 -17.00 -24.29
N VAL A 64 -12.73 -18.00 -23.44
CA VAL A 64 -12.56 -19.39 -23.86
C VAL A 64 -13.66 -20.18 -23.20
N ALA A 65 -14.46 -20.91 -23.99
CA ALA A 65 -15.53 -21.72 -23.45
C ALA A 65 -14.99 -22.81 -22.53
N GLU A 66 -15.69 -23.06 -21.42
CA GLU A 66 -15.27 -24.03 -20.39
C GLU A 66 -15.00 -25.44 -20.96
N PRO A 67 -15.85 -26.01 -21.83
CA PRO A 67 -15.57 -27.31 -22.46
C PRO A 67 -14.28 -27.30 -23.28
N THR A 68 -13.99 -26.18 -23.93
CA THR A 68 -12.79 -25.99 -24.76
C THR A 68 -11.53 -25.96 -23.88
N LEU A 69 -11.59 -25.23 -22.76
CA LEU A 69 -10.48 -25.17 -21.81
C LEU A 69 -10.24 -26.54 -21.17
N ALA A 70 -11.30 -27.25 -20.76
CA ALA A 70 -11.21 -28.59 -20.18
C ALA A 70 -10.59 -29.60 -21.17
N ARG A 71 -10.98 -29.53 -22.45
CA ARG A 71 -10.35 -30.36 -23.49
C ARG A 71 -8.87 -30.02 -23.66
N LEU A 72 -8.52 -28.75 -23.79
CA LEU A 72 -7.12 -28.32 -23.89
C LEU A 72 -6.29 -28.74 -22.67
N ALA A 73 -6.89 -28.69 -21.47
CA ALA A 73 -6.27 -29.12 -20.22
C ALA A 73 -5.98 -30.63 -20.24
N SER A 74 -6.97 -31.43 -20.65
CA SER A 74 -6.85 -32.88 -20.74
C SER A 74 -5.82 -33.34 -21.79
N GLU A 75 -5.77 -32.68 -22.95
CA GLU A 75 -4.84 -33.02 -24.03
C GLU A 75 -3.42 -32.50 -23.77
N GLY A 76 -3.28 -31.43 -22.99
CA GLY A 76 -2.00 -30.83 -22.62
C GLY A 76 -1.32 -31.48 -21.43
N TYR A 77 -2.02 -32.32 -20.66
CA TYR A 77 -1.47 -32.94 -19.46
C TYR A 77 -0.54 -34.12 -19.79
N SER A 78 0.52 -34.26 -18.99
CA SER A 78 1.44 -35.38 -19.05
C SER A 78 1.81 -35.84 -17.63
N ASP A 79 1.60 -37.12 -17.32
CA ASP A 79 1.99 -37.70 -16.02
C ASP A 79 3.49 -37.56 -15.73
N THR A 80 4.33 -37.54 -16.78
CA THR A 80 5.79 -37.44 -16.63
C THR A 80 6.27 -35.99 -16.50
N TYR A 81 5.65 -35.06 -17.22
CA TYR A 81 6.11 -33.66 -17.30
C TYR A 81 5.23 -32.66 -16.54
N GLY A 82 4.10 -33.11 -15.99
CA GLY A 82 3.14 -32.33 -15.21
C GLY A 82 2.60 -31.12 -15.95
N ALA A 83 2.27 -30.07 -15.19
CA ALA A 83 1.71 -28.81 -15.70
C ALA A 83 2.61 -28.06 -16.72
N ARG A 84 3.88 -28.44 -16.88
CA ARG A 84 4.76 -27.85 -17.92
C ARG A 84 4.31 -28.21 -19.32
N ALA A 85 3.86 -29.45 -19.52
CA ALA A 85 3.30 -29.89 -20.80
C ALA A 85 2.02 -29.11 -21.12
N LEU A 86 1.19 -28.86 -20.10
CA LEU A 86 -0.04 -28.09 -20.21
C LEU A 86 0.23 -26.66 -20.67
N ARG A 87 1.19 -25.96 -20.04
CA ARG A 87 1.57 -24.61 -20.46
C ARG A 87 1.97 -24.58 -21.93
N ARG A 88 2.80 -25.53 -22.38
CA ARG A 88 3.21 -25.62 -23.79
C ARG A 88 2.03 -25.90 -24.72
N ALA A 89 1.12 -26.79 -24.32
CA ALA A 89 -0.08 -27.07 -25.10
C ALA A 89 -0.96 -25.83 -25.27
N LEU A 90 -1.14 -25.02 -24.22
CA LEU A 90 -1.87 -23.75 -24.30
C LEU A 90 -1.14 -22.74 -25.21
N GLU A 91 0.19 -22.64 -25.14
CA GLU A 91 0.94 -21.76 -26.07
C GLU A 91 0.76 -22.19 -27.53
N ASP A 92 0.97 -23.47 -27.81
CA ASP A 92 0.99 -23.99 -29.20
C ASP A 92 -0.43 -24.04 -29.80
N ARG A 93 -1.44 -24.39 -29.00
CA ARG A 93 -2.79 -24.72 -29.48
C ARG A 93 -3.84 -23.68 -29.18
N LEU A 94 -3.60 -22.72 -28.28
CA LEU A 94 -4.52 -21.61 -28.00
C LEU A 94 -3.90 -20.27 -28.40
N VAL A 95 -2.74 -19.93 -27.85
CA VAL A 95 -2.11 -18.61 -28.07
C VAL A 95 -1.67 -18.43 -29.52
N ALA A 96 -0.96 -19.40 -30.10
CA ALA A 96 -0.43 -19.27 -31.45
C ALA A 96 -1.54 -19.11 -32.51
N PRO A 97 -2.66 -19.88 -32.47
CA PRO A 97 -3.83 -19.62 -33.32
C PRO A 97 -4.42 -18.23 -33.13
N ILE A 98 -4.67 -17.80 -31.89
CA ILE A 98 -5.19 -16.47 -31.55
C ILE A 98 -4.32 -15.37 -32.17
N SER A 99 -3.00 -15.46 -31.98
CA SER A 99 -2.05 -14.46 -32.48
C SER A 99 -2.08 -14.34 -34.01
N ARG A 100 -2.25 -15.46 -34.72
CA ARG A 100 -2.39 -15.44 -36.19
C ARG A 100 -3.69 -14.76 -36.62
N SER A 101 -4.81 -15.04 -35.95
CA SER A 101 -6.12 -14.44 -36.28
C SER A 101 -6.14 -12.94 -35.97
N LEU A 102 -5.57 -12.51 -34.83
CA LEU A 102 -5.43 -11.08 -34.49
C LEU A 102 -4.53 -10.35 -35.51
N ALA A 103 -3.39 -10.93 -35.88
CA ALA A 103 -2.47 -10.34 -36.86
C ALA A 103 -3.11 -10.13 -38.25
N ARG A 104 -4.04 -11.01 -38.66
CA ARG A 104 -4.79 -10.87 -39.92
C ARG A 104 -5.76 -9.69 -39.91
N LEU A 105 -6.32 -9.36 -38.76
CA LEU A 105 -7.28 -8.27 -38.65
C LEU A 105 -6.62 -6.88 -38.62
N GLY A 106 -5.35 -6.79 -38.21
CA GLY A 106 -4.74 -5.51 -37.84
C GLY A 106 -5.53 -4.85 -36.71
N ASP A 107 -5.60 -3.53 -36.63
CA ASP A 107 -6.20 -2.84 -35.47
C ASP A 107 -7.75 -2.88 -35.42
N ARG A 108 -8.39 -3.59 -36.36
CA ARG A 108 -9.86 -3.69 -36.43
C ARG A 108 -10.51 -4.44 -35.26
N HIS A 109 -9.73 -5.15 -34.46
CA HIS A 109 -10.20 -5.96 -33.33
C HIS A 109 -10.11 -5.24 -31.98
N GLU A 110 -9.55 -4.03 -31.94
CA GLU A 110 -9.38 -3.26 -30.70
C GLU A 110 -10.72 -3.01 -29.99
N GLY A 111 -10.73 -3.15 -28.67
CA GLY A 111 -11.94 -3.02 -27.85
C GLY A 111 -13.01 -4.09 -28.15
N GLY A 112 -12.62 -5.20 -28.78
CA GLY A 112 -13.52 -6.28 -29.21
C GLY A 112 -13.52 -7.50 -28.29
N THR A 113 -14.31 -8.51 -28.64
CA THR A 113 -14.30 -9.82 -27.97
C THR A 113 -13.69 -10.88 -28.87
N LEU A 114 -12.77 -11.66 -28.30
CA LEU A 114 -12.17 -12.84 -28.90
C LEU A 114 -12.76 -14.06 -28.20
N LEU A 115 -13.63 -14.77 -28.90
CA LEU A 115 -14.27 -15.99 -28.43
C LEU A 115 -13.58 -17.21 -29.01
N VAL A 116 -13.24 -18.17 -28.15
CA VAL A 116 -12.66 -19.46 -28.53
C VAL A 116 -13.55 -20.59 -28.04
N THR A 117 -14.03 -21.41 -28.98
CA THR A 117 -14.86 -22.59 -28.72
C THR A 117 -14.29 -23.82 -29.41
N GLU A 118 -14.91 -24.99 -29.23
CA GLU A 118 -14.54 -26.18 -29.98
C GLU A 118 -15.08 -26.11 -31.40
N ALA A 119 -14.33 -26.63 -32.37
CA ALA A 119 -14.80 -26.68 -33.76
C ALA A 119 -16.13 -27.44 -33.86
N GLY A 120 -17.15 -26.84 -34.49
CA GLY A 120 -18.48 -27.43 -34.63
C GLY A 120 -19.39 -27.37 -33.40
N SER A 121 -18.96 -26.75 -32.29
CA SER A 121 -19.76 -26.65 -31.05
C SER A 121 -20.69 -25.44 -30.99
N ALA A 122 -20.54 -24.47 -31.89
CA ALA A 122 -21.25 -23.19 -31.86
C ALA A 122 -22.75 -23.25 -32.23
N ASP A 123 -23.30 -24.42 -32.56
CA ASP A 123 -24.71 -24.55 -32.96
C ASP A 123 -25.62 -24.70 -31.74
N GLY A 124 -26.19 -23.57 -31.30
CA GLY A 124 -27.39 -23.53 -30.44
C GLY A 124 -27.17 -23.14 -28.98
N ASP A 125 -25.93 -22.96 -28.53
CA ASP A 125 -25.63 -22.48 -27.17
C ASP A 125 -25.29 -20.97 -27.20
N PRO A 126 -26.11 -20.11 -26.58
CA PRO A 126 -25.84 -18.68 -26.50
C PRO A 126 -24.56 -18.32 -25.75
N GLU A 127 -24.04 -19.17 -24.85
CA GLU A 127 -22.73 -18.96 -24.20
C GLU A 127 -21.55 -19.20 -25.16
N LEU A 128 -21.77 -19.94 -26.25
CA LEU A 128 -20.78 -20.24 -27.29
C LEU A 128 -20.86 -19.26 -28.48
N ALA A 129 -21.53 -18.13 -28.30
CA ALA A 129 -21.67 -17.07 -29.30
C ALA A 129 -21.04 -15.75 -28.85
N LEU A 130 -20.78 -14.86 -29.81
CA LEU A 130 -20.35 -13.49 -29.49
C LEU A 130 -21.41 -12.80 -28.62
N PRO A 131 -20.99 -11.93 -27.68
CA PRO A 131 -21.93 -11.22 -26.82
C PRO A 131 -22.95 -10.38 -27.60
N ALA A 132 -24.08 -10.09 -26.95
CA ALA A 132 -25.14 -9.30 -27.54
C ALA A 132 -24.64 -7.93 -28.04
N GLY A 133 -25.15 -7.52 -29.20
CA GLY A 133 -24.74 -6.26 -29.81
C GLY A 133 -23.30 -6.26 -30.31
N GLN A 134 -22.71 -7.41 -30.67
CA GLN A 134 -21.45 -7.46 -31.40
C GLN A 134 -21.61 -7.96 -32.84
N ARG A 135 -20.73 -7.48 -33.73
CA ARG A 135 -20.63 -7.92 -35.12
C ARG A 135 -19.35 -8.74 -35.31
N SER A 136 -19.52 -9.96 -35.82
CA SER A 136 -18.41 -10.84 -36.22
C SER A 136 -17.58 -10.19 -37.33
N LEU A 137 -16.28 -10.02 -37.07
CA LEU A 137 -15.29 -9.52 -38.02
C LEU A 137 -14.54 -10.65 -38.72
N LEU A 138 -14.31 -11.74 -37.99
CA LEU A 138 -13.58 -12.91 -38.44
C LEU A 138 -14.09 -14.12 -37.67
N ARG A 139 -14.30 -15.22 -38.39
CA ARG A 139 -14.53 -16.54 -37.81
C ARG A 139 -13.71 -17.55 -38.57
N GLU A 140 -12.87 -18.28 -37.84
CA GLU A 140 -11.95 -19.28 -38.39
C GLU A 140 -12.06 -20.57 -37.59
N GLU A 141 -12.03 -21.70 -38.29
CA GLU A 141 -11.94 -23.01 -37.66
C GLU A 141 -10.62 -23.67 -38.06
N GLY A 142 -9.91 -24.20 -37.07
CA GLY A 142 -8.59 -24.81 -37.28
C GLY A 142 -8.07 -25.45 -36.01
N GLU A 143 -7.31 -26.55 -36.17
CA GLU A 143 -6.64 -27.24 -35.05
C GLU A 143 -7.60 -27.71 -33.92
N GLY A 144 -8.88 -27.93 -34.25
CA GLY A 144 -9.92 -28.35 -33.30
C GLY A 144 -10.56 -27.20 -32.51
N LEU A 145 -10.24 -25.95 -32.85
CA LEU A 145 -10.84 -24.74 -32.27
C LEU A 145 -11.63 -23.97 -33.32
N ALA A 146 -12.67 -23.28 -32.87
CA ALA A 146 -13.31 -22.19 -33.58
C ALA A 146 -12.95 -20.88 -32.88
N ILE A 147 -12.37 -19.94 -33.63
CA ILE A 147 -11.97 -18.62 -33.16
C ILE A 147 -12.87 -17.59 -33.84
N GLU A 148 -13.61 -16.84 -33.04
CA GLU A 148 -14.49 -15.79 -33.52
C GLU A 148 -14.11 -14.44 -32.87
N ILE A 149 -13.98 -13.40 -33.69
CA ILE A 149 -13.59 -12.06 -33.25
C ILE A 149 -14.74 -11.10 -33.54
N GLY A 150 -15.31 -10.53 -32.50
CA GLY A 150 -16.41 -9.57 -32.54
C GLY A 150 -15.96 -8.15 -32.26
N ALA A 151 -16.63 -7.19 -32.91
CA ALA A 151 -16.53 -5.77 -32.55
C ALA A 151 -17.88 -5.25 -32.04
N PRO A 152 -17.89 -4.38 -31.03
CA PRO A 152 -19.13 -3.87 -30.45
C PRO A 152 -19.92 -2.99 -31.43
N THR A 153 -21.23 -3.20 -31.43
CA THR A 153 -22.23 -2.44 -32.18
C THR A 153 -23.15 -1.73 -31.19
N GLY A 154 -23.36 -0.42 -31.40
CA GLY A 154 -24.14 0.40 -30.48
C GLY A 154 -23.37 0.93 -29.27
N ARG A 155 -24.04 1.76 -28.45
CA ARG A 155 -23.41 2.41 -27.28
C ARG A 155 -23.31 1.49 -26.07
N THR A 156 -24.34 0.68 -25.79
CA THR A 156 -24.37 -0.20 -24.62
C THR A 156 -23.23 -1.21 -24.67
N ALA A 157 -23.10 -1.97 -25.76
CA ALA A 157 -22.01 -2.94 -25.91
C ALA A 157 -20.60 -2.31 -25.78
N ARG A 158 -20.39 -1.10 -26.31
CA ARG A 158 -19.12 -0.37 -26.12
C ARG A 158 -18.87 -0.02 -24.66
N ARG A 159 -19.86 0.61 -24.00
CA ARG A 159 -19.74 0.97 -22.58
C ARG A 159 -19.53 -0.25 -21.68
N THR A 160 -20.19 -1.37 -21.97
CA THR A 160 -20.05 -2.59 -21.19
C THR A 160 -18.67 -3.22 -21.39
N LEU A 161 -18.09 -3.16 -22.59
CA LEU A 161 -16.69 -3.57 -22.82
C LEU A 161 -15.69 -2.63 -22.14
N ASP A 162 -15.91 -1.31 -22.23
CA ASP A 162 -15.09 -0.32 -21.52
C ASP A 162 -15.15 -0.55 -20.00
N ALA A 163 -16.34 -0.84 -19.46
CA ALA A 163 -16.53 -1.19 -18.06
C ALA A 163 -15.80 -2.49 -17.70
N LEU A 164 -15.88 -3.53 -18.53
CA LEU A 164 -15.16 -4.78 -18.32
C LEU A 164 -13.64 -4.57 -18.28
N GLU A 165 -13.11 -3.78 -19.22
CA GLU A 165 -11.70 -3.43 -19.25
C GLU A 165 -11.27 -2.68 -17.99
N ARG A 166 -12.09 -1.70 -17.54
CA ARG A 166 -11.86 -0.98 -16.27
C ARG A 166 -11.85 -1.93 -15.07
N VAL A 167 -12.86 -2.78 -14.93
CA VAL A 167 -12.95 -3.74 -13.82
C VAL A 167 -11.79 -4.74 -13.84
N SER A 168 -11.43 -5.25 -15.03
CA SER A 168 -10.28 -6.16 -15.20
C SER A 168 -8.97 -5.51 -14.76
N THR A 169 -8.80 -4.23 -15.08
CA THR A 169 -7.66 -3.41 -14.68
C THR A 169 -7.60 -3.24 -13.16
N LEU A 170 -8.74 -2.99 -12.51
CA LEU A 170 -8.83 -2.93 -11.04
C LEU A 170 -8.48 -4.28 -10.39
N ARG A 171 -8.96 -5.40 -10.93
CA ARG A 171 -8.62 -6.75 -10.45
C ARG A 171 -7.12 -7.02 -10.55
N ARG A 172 -6.50 -6.76 -11.71
CA ARG A 172 -5.04 -6.92 -11.90
C ARG A 172 -4.26 -6.07 -10.90
N SER A 173 -4.69 -4.83 -10.70
CA SER A 173 -4.10 -3.90 -9.75
C SER A 173 -4.22 -4.40 -8.30
N ALA A 174 -5.38 -4.95 -7.92
CA ALA A 174 -5.59 -5.56 -6.60
C ALA A 174 -4.66 -6.76 -6.36
N ASN A 175 -4.52 -7.65 -7.35
CA ASN A 175 -3.64 -8.82 -7.26
C ASN A 175 -2.16 -8.42 -7.17
N ALA A 176 -1.74 -7.41 -7.94
CA ALA A 176 -0.39 -6.86 -7.85
C ALA A 176 -0.08 -6.29 -6.46
N ALA A 177 -1.07 -5.66 -5.81
CA ALA A 177 -0.92 -5.15 -4.45
C ALA A 177 -0.69 -6.30 -3.45
N LEU A 178 -1.42 -7.41 -3.55
CA LEU A 178 -1.26 -8.57 -2.66
C LEU A 178 0.13 -9.23 -2.75
N ASP A 179 0.79 -9.13 -3.91
CA ASP A 179 2.12 -9.68 -4.14
C ASP A 179 3.27 -8.82 -3.58
N LEU A 180 2.95 -7.66 -3.01
CA LEU A 180 3.93 -6.80 -2.35
C LEU A 180 4.69 -7.58 -1.26
N PRO A 181 6.03 -7.48 -1.20
CA PRO A 181 6.83 -8.23 -0.24
C PRO A 181 6.36 -8.10 1.22
N PRO A 182 5.98 -6.90 1.72
CA PRO A 182 5.50 -6.78 3.09
C PRO A 182 4.14 -7.45 3.35
N LEU A 183 3.26 -7.53 2.35
CA LEU A 183 1.98 -8.25 2.49
C LEU A 183 2.19 -9.76 2.48
N ARG A 184 3.12 -10.25 1.64
CA ARG A 184 3.54 -11.65 1.67
C ARG A 184 4.16 -12.03 3.02
N GLU A 185 5.01 -11.16 3.57
CA GLU A 185 5.59 -11.36 4.91
C GLU A 185 4.52 -11.41 6.01
N LEU A 186 3.48 -10.57 5.94
CA LEU A 186 2.35 -10.63 6.87
C LEU A 186 1.58 -11.94 6.78
N ARG A 187 1.32 -12.44 5.56
CA ARG A 187 0.68 -13.76 5.36
C ARG A 187 1.55 -14.90 5.89
N ASP A 188 2.87 -14.83 5.69
CA ASP A 188 3.80 -15.81 6.24
C ASP A 188 3.86 -15.75 7.77
N ARG A 189 3.80 -14.54 8.36
CA ARG A 189 3.69 -14.36 9.81
C ARG A 189 2.40 -14.96 10.34
N LEU A 190 1.27 -14.79 9.65
CA LEU A 190 0.00 -15.40 10.04
C LEU A 190 0.09 -16.93 10.08
N ARG A 191 0.67 -17.56 9.05
CA ARG A 191 0.91 -19.02 9.02
C ARG A 191 1.79 -19.46 10.19
N THR A 192 2.83 -18.69 10.49
CA THR A 192 3.74 -18.95 11.60
C THR A 192 3.02 -18.83 12.96
N LEU A 193 2.17 -17.82 13.14
CA LEU A 193 1.39 -17.62 14.36
C LEU A 193 0.41 -18.77 14.61
N VAL A 194 -0.26 -19.27 13.57
CA VAL A 194 -1.13 -20.46 13.68
C VAL A 194 -0.32 -21.66 14.18
N ALA A 195 0.89 -21.86 13.66
CA ALA A 195 1.78 -22.91 14.14
C ALA A 195 2.23 -22.68 15.60
N GLU A 196 2.65 -21.45 15.96
CA GLU A 196 3.05 -21.09 17.33
C GLU A 196 1.91 -21.31 18.34
N LEU A 197 0.69 -20.92 18.00
CA LEU A 197 -0.52 -21.13 18.81
C LEU A 197 -0.85 -22.63 18.95
N GLY A 198 -0.70 -23.40 17.87
CA GLY A 198 -0.89 -24.86 17.89
C GLY A 198 0.17 -25.61 18.70
N TYR A 199 1.44 -25.21 18.60
CA TYR A 199 2.55 -25.81 19.36
C TYR A 199 2.59 -25.38 20.82
N GLY A 200 2.12 -24.17 21.14
CA GLY A 200 2.01 -23.67 22.52
C GLY A 200 1.15 -24.55 23.43
N ALA A 201 0.18 -25.28 22.85
CA ALA A 201 -0.64 -26.26 23.57
C ALA A 201 0.11 -27.54 23.96
N HIS A 202 1.29 -27.82 23.39
CA HIS A 202 1.97 -29.12 23.48
C HIS A 202 3.34 -29.12 24.17
N ARG A 203 3.85 -28.00 24.71
CA ARG A 203 5.13 -27.99 25.46
C ARG A 203 4.97 -28.11 26.98
N ARG A 204 5.67 -29.12 27.52
CA ARG A 204 5.66 -29.66 28.89
C ARG A 204 6.30 -28.74 29.94
N GLU A 205 5.78 -28.92 31.16
CA GLU A 205 6.39 -28.73 32.48
C GLU A 205 7.90 -28.42 32.46
N GLY A 206 8.24 -27.19 32.83
CA GLY A 206 9.62 -26.76 33.08
C GLY A 206 9.79 -25.25 33.03
N GLN A 207 9.88 -24.62 34.21
CA GLN A 207 10.49 -23.30 34.45
C GLN A 207 9.81 -21.99 34.02
N ARG A 208 8.58 -21.96 33.48
CA ARG A 208 7.83 -20.69 33.31
C ARG A 208 6.60 -20.66 34.21
N SER A 209 6.29 -19.50 34.80
CA SER A 209 5.10 -19.37 35.63
C SER A 209 3.84 -19.50 34.76
N ARG A 210 2.78 -20.10 35.30
CA ARG A 210 1.48 -20.23 34.60
C ARG A 210 0.97 -18.89 34.04
N TRP A 211 1.29 -17.79 34.72
CA TRP A 211 0.94 -16.42 34.33
C TRP A 211 1.74 -15.91 33.12
N GLU A 212 3.04 -16.22 33.04
CA GLU A 212 3.88 -15.86 31.89
C GLU A 212 3.44 -16.59 30.61
N HIS A 213 3.07 -17.86 30.73
CA HIS A 213 2.56 -18.63 29.60
C HIS A 213 1.20 -18.10 29.13
N ALA A 214 0.28 -17.78 30.05
CA ALA A 214 -1.01 -17.19 29.71
C ALA A 214 -0.86 -15.79 29.07
N ALA A 215 0.08 -14.97 29.56
CA ALA A 215 0.38 -13.66 28.98
C ALA A 215 0.95 -13.78 27.56
N GLU A 216 1.87 -14.73 27.33
CA GLU A 216 2.43 -14.96 26.00
C GLU A 216 1.38 -15.49 25.02
N LEU A 217 0.54 -16.43 25.44
CA LEU A 217 -0.57 -16.92 24.62
C LEU A 217 -1.54 -15.80 24.25
N GLY A 218 -1.88 -14.93 25.20
CA GLY A 218 -2.72 -13.75 24.95
C GLY A 218 -2.07 -12.77 23.96
N ARG A 219 -0.76 -12.55 24.03
CA ARG A 219 -0.01 -11.72 23.08
C ARG A 219 -0.07 -12.29 21.67
N LEU A 220 0.20 -13.59 21.51
CA LEU A 220 0.16 -14.28 20.22
C LEU A 220 -1.26 -14.30 19.63
N GLN A 221 -2.29 -14.51 20.45
CA GLN A 221 -3.69 -14.44 20.03
C GLN A 221 -4.09 -13.05 19.55
N ALA A 222 -3.65 -12.00 20.25
CA ALA A 222 -3.91 -10.62 19.85
C ALA A 222 -3.17 -10.23 18.56
N GLU A 223 -1.94 -10.71 18.37
CA GLU A 223 -1.19 -10.54 17.12
C GLU A 223 -1.89 -11.27 15.96
N HIS A 224 -2.24 -12.54 16.16
CA HIS A 224 -2.98 -13.34 15.17
C HIS A 224 -4.30 -12.68 14.78
N GLY A 225 -5.13 -12.28 15.75
CA GLY A 225 -6.44 -11.67 15.47
C GLY A 225 -6.33 -10.38 14.65
N ARG A 226 -5.32 -9.55 14.91
CA ARG A 226 -5.07 -8.33 14.12
C ARG A 226 -4.65 -8.64 12.69
N ILE A 227 -3.66 -9.51 12.50
CA ILE A 227 -3.16 -9.86 11.17
C ILE A 227 -4.24 -10.60 10.37
N ALA A 228 -4.91 -11.58 10.98
CA ALA A 228 -5.98 -12.34 10.35
C ALA A 228 -7.15 -11.45 9.92
N GLY A 229 -7.56 -10.49 10.76
CA GLY A 229 -8.65 -9.57 10.43
C GLY A 229 -8.33 -8.68 9.23
N THR A 230 -7.10 -8.17 9.12
CA THR A 230 -6.70 -7.34 7.98
C THR A 230 -6.48 -8.16 6.72
N VAL A 231 -5.84 -9.33 6.81
CA VAL A 231 -5.67 -10.23 5.65
C VAL A 231 -7.02 -10.71 5.13
N GLY A 232 -7.95 -11.10 6.02
CA GLY A 232 -9.30 -11.50 5.62
C GLY A 232 -10.06 -10.38 4.90
N ARG A 233 -9.97 -9.14 5.39
CA ARG A 233 -10.59 -7.99 4.71
C ARG A 233 -9.98 -7.70 3.33
N LEU A 234 -8.68 -7.92 3.15
CA LEU A 234 -8.04 -7.81 1.84
C LEU A 234 -8.58 -8.87 0.87
N ASP A 235 -8.66 -10.12 1.34
CA ASP A 235 -9.17 -11.24 0.55
C ASP A 235 -10.64 -10.99 0.14
N GLU A 236 -11.51 -10.55 1.07
CA GLU A 236 -12.92 -10.18 0.81
C GLU A 236 -13.07 -9.09 -0.27
N LEU A 237 -12.20 -8.06 -0.26
CA LEU A 237 -12.25 -6.98 -1.22
C LEU A 237 -11.79 -7.43 -2.62
N CYS A 238 -10.79 -8.32 -2.70
CA CYS A 238 -10.40 -8.95 -3.95
C CYS A 238 -11.53 -9.81 -4.52
N GLU A 239 -12.16 -10.66 -3.71
CA GLU A 239 -13.33 -11.46 -4.10
C GLU A 239 -14.50 -10.58 -4.59
N SER A 240 -14.71 -9.41 -3.97
CA SER A 240 -15.72 -8.44 -4.43
C SER A 240 -15.42 -7.87 -5.81
N ILE A 241 -14.15 -7.59 -6.13
CA ILE A 241 -13.75 -7.09 -7.45
C ILE A 241 -13.89 -8.20 -8.50
N GLU A 242 -13.50 -9.43 -8.17
CA GLU A 242 -13.67 -10.61 -9.03
C GLU A 242 -15.15 -10.86 -9.33
N SER A 243 -16.01 -10.82 -8.32
CA SER A 243 -17.47 -10.96 -8.49
C SER A 243 -18.06 -9.87 -9.39
N ALA A 244 -17.56 -8.64 -9.29
CA ALA A 244 -17.99 -7.54 -10.15
C ALA A 244 -17.55 -7.76 -11.62
N GLU A 245 -16.37 -8.35 -11.85
CA GLU A 245 -15.89 -8.73 -13.18
C GLU A 245 -16.81 -9.79 -13.81
N GLU A 246 -17.16 -10.84 -13.04
CA GLU A 246 -18.08 -11.89 -13.48
C GLU A 246 -19.45 -11.33 -13.87
N LEU A 247 -20.02 -10.46 -13.04
CA LEU A 247 -21.31 -9.80 -13.32
C LEU A 247 -21.24 -8.87 -14.53
N THR A 248 -20.10 -8.21 -14.74
CA THR A 248 -19.86 -7.37 -15.92
C THR A 248 -19.80 -8.21 -17.20
N ILE A 249 -19.19 -9.39 -17.15
CA ILE A 249 -19.20 -10.36 -18.25
C ILE A 249 -20.64 -10.82 -18.52
N ALA A 250 -21.41 -11.18 -17.49
CA ALA A 250 -22.81 -11.58 -17.67
C ALA A 250 -23.64 -10.48 -18.36
N ALA A 251 -23.52 -9.23 -17.89
CA ALA A 251 -24.18 -8.08 -18.50
C ALA A 251 -23.79 -7.87 -19.96
N LEU A 252 -22.53 -8.12 -20.33
CA LEU A 252 -22.06 -8.05 -21.70
C LEU A 252 -22.79 -9.06 -22.61
N TYR A 253 -22.96 -10.30 -22.15
CA TYR A 253 -23.65 -11.36 -22.89
C TYR A 253 -25.15 -11.09 -23.02
N GLU A 254 -25.78 -10.53 -21.98
CA GLU A 254 -27.20 -10.18 -21.97
C GLU A 254 -27.50 -8.86 -22.72
N GLY A 255 -26.47 -8.06 -23.02
CA GLY A 255 -26.61 -6.74 -23.63
C GLY A 255 -27.12 -5.67 -22.67
N GLU A 256 -26.89 -5.87 -21.37
CA GLU A 256 -27.27 -4.98 -20.29
C GLU A 256 -26.15 -3.98 -19.94
N SER A 257 -26.48 -3.02 -19.07
CA SER A 257 -25.52 -2.04 -18.56
C SER A 257 -24.70 -2.64 -17.43
N ALA A 258 -23.39 -2.41 -17.44
CA ALA A 258 -22.48 -2.78 -16.34
C ALA A 258 -22.13 -1.64 -15.39
N GLU A 259 -22.78 -0.47 -15.51
CA GLU A 259 -22.45 0.73 -14.71
C GLU A 259 -22.44 0.45 -13.19
N LEU A 260 -23.39 -0.33 -12.68
CA LEU A 260 -23.47 -0.69 -11.25
C LEU A 260 -22.34 -1.62 -10.81
N PHE A 261 -21.93 -2.56 -11.66
CA PHE A 261 -20.86 -3.51 -11.35
C PHE A 261 -19.50 -2.83 -11.40
N GLN A 262 -19.31 -1.91 -12.35
CA GLN A 262 -18.13 -1.06 -12.42
C GLN A 262 -18.01 -0.20 -11.15
N GLU A 263 -19.08 0.48 -10.73
CA GLU A 263 -19.08 1.29 -9.50
C GLU A 263 -18.73 0.45 -8.26
N ALA A 264 -19.30 -0.75 -8.14
CA ALA A 264 -18.98 -1.67 -7.06
C ALA A 264 -17.49 -2.09 -7.03
N ALA A 265 -16.90 -2.37 -8.21
CA ALA A 265 -15.48 -2.70 -8.30
C ALA A 265 -14.58 -1.51 -7.94
N GLU A 266 -14.93 -0.30 -8.39
CA GLU A 266 -14.19 0.94 -8.08
C GLU A 266 -14.23 1.25 -6.58
N ASP A 267 -15.38 1.06 -5.94
CA ASP A 267 -15.52 1.24 -4.49
C ASP A 267 -14.75 0.20 -3.69
N ALA A 268 -14.82 -1.07 -4.08
CA ALA A 268 -14.04 -2.14 -3.47
C ALA A 268 -12.53 -1.90 -3.61
N HIS A 269 -12.07 -1.46 -4.79
CA HIS A 269 -10.66 -1.13 -5.02
C HIS A 269 -10.19 0.08 -4.21
N ARG A 270 -11.03 1.12 -4.10
CA ARG A 270 -10.74 2.29 -3.25
C ARG A 270 -10.56 1.89 -1.79
N GLU A 271 -11.42 1.00 -1.29
CA GLU A 271 -11.30 0.48 0.06
C GLU A 271 -10.08 -0.45 0.22
N LEU A 272 -9.80 -1.29 -0.78
CA LEU A 272 -8.61 -2.16 -0.80
C LEU A 272 -7.34 -1.34 -0.63
N ARG A 273 -7.21 -0.21 -1.33
CA ARG A 273 -6.06 0.70 -1.19
C ARG A 273 -5.86 1.15 0.27
N ARG A 274 -6.94 1.45 0.98
CA ARG A 274 -6.88 1.85 2.41
C ARG A 274 -6.47 0.69 3.31
N VAL A 275 -7.00 -0.51 3.07
CA VAL A 275 -6.67 -1.69 3.87
C VAL A 275 -5.23 -2.16 3.62
N VAL A 276 -4.73 -2.05 2.38
CA VAL A 276 -3.31 -2.33 2.06
C VAL A 276 -2.39 -1.45 2.88
N VAL A 277 -2.70 -0.16 2.99
CA VAL A 277 -1.95 0.78 3.82
C VAL A 277 -1.94 0.39 5.29
N ASP A 278 -3.11 0.02 5.82
CA ASP A 278 -3.24 -0.51 7.18
C ASP A 278 -2.38 -1.76 7.37
N ALA A 279 -2.38 -2.66 6.39
CA ALA A 279 -1.58 -3.88 6.41
C ALA A 279 -0.08 -3.56 6.43
N LEU A 280 0.40 -2.66 5.57
CA LEU A 280 1.82 -2.23 5.56
C LEU A 280 2.27 -1.66 6.91
N LEU A 281 1.35 -1.06 7.66
CA LEU A 281 1.61 -0.54 8.99
C LEU A 281 1.54 -1.60 10.10
N LEU A 282 0.83 -2.72 9.90
CA LEU A 282 0.75 -3.82 10.87
C LEU A 282 2.12 -4.44 11.17
N GLY A 283 3.00 -4.54 10.17
CA GLY A 283 4.37 -5.05 10.36
C GLY A 283 5.24 -4.13 11.25
N ASN A 284 4.77 -2.92 11.54
CA ASN A 284 5.50 -1.94 12.35
C ASN A 284 4.71 -1.57 13.60
N GLU A 285 4.94 -2.32 14.69
CA GLU A 285 4.32 -2.10 16.01
C GLU A 285 4.83 -0.87 16.76
N ARG A 286 5.58 0.03 16.10
CA ARG A 286 6.04 1.28 16.73
C ARG A 286 4.84 2.21 16.96
N HIS A 287 4.22 2.06 18.12
CA HIS A 287 3.11 2.89 18.61
C HIS A 287 3.58 4.11 19.42
N ALA A 288 4.89 4.34 19.44
CA ALA A 288 5.49 5.39 20.21
C ALA A 288 6.76 5.88 19.52
N ILE A 289 7.04 7.18 19.65
CA ILE A 289 8.29 7.78 19.16
C ILE A 289 8.52 9.13 19.84
N THR A 290 9.80 9.46 20.00
CA THR A 290 10.24 10.81 20.33
C THR A 290 11.02 11.36 19.16
N VAL A 291 10.60 12.52 18.65
CA VAL A 291 11.26 13.24 17.56
C VAL A 291 11.59 14.66 17.99
N HIS A 292 12.71 15.19 17.48
CA HIS A 292 13.08 16.59 17.59
C HIS A 292 12.65 17.32 16.32
N LEU A 293 11.77 18.29 16.47
CA LEU A 293 11.36 19.22 15.43
C LEU A 293 12.18 20.50 15.57
N GLN A 294 12.90 20.86 14.52
CA GLN A 294 13.68 22.09 14.45
C GLN A 294 13.29 22.91 13.23
N GLU A 295 12.72 24.09 13.49
CA GLU A 295 12.49 25.07 12.44
C GLU A 295 13.82 25.69 12.00
N GLN A 296 14.17 25.50 10.73
CA GLN A 296 15.46 25.92 10.18
C GLN A 296 15.48 27.43 9.85
N ASP A 297 14.33 27.98 9.47
CA ASP A 297 14.12 29.41 9.22
C ASP A 297 12.87 29.90 9.97
N ARG A 298 12.90 31.12 10.54
CA ARG A 298 11.81 31.65 11.40
C ARG A 298 10.56 32.07 10.60
N ARG A 299 10.07 31.21 9.73
CA ARG A 299 8.97 31.46 8.77
C ARG A 299 7.70 30.69 9.11
N GLY A 300 7.66 30.00 10.24
CA GLY A 300 6.44 29.35 10.73
C GLY A 300 6.21 27.94 10.17
N ALA A 301 7.25 27.30 9.62
CA ALA A 301 7.17 25.89 9.17
C ALA A 301 6.73 24.95 10.31
N LEU A 302 7.12 25.24 11.56
CA LEU A 302 6.66 24.51 12.74
C LEU A 302 5.15 24.67 12.97
N CYS A 303 4.57 25.85 12.69
CA CYS A 303 3.13 26.06 12.79
C CYS A 303 2.40 25.28 11.70
N ALA A 304 2.89 25.34 10.46
CA ALA A 304 2.31 24.63 9.33
C ALA A 304 2.30 23.11 9.53
N TYR A 305 3.29 22.56 10.23
CA TYR A 305 3.35 21.13 10.55
C TYR A 305 2.50 20.75 11.77
N LEU A 306 2.62 21.49 12.89
CA LEU A 306 2.03 21.08 14.17
C LEU A 306 0.55 21.45 14.32
N LEU A 307 0.06 22.57 13.76
CA LEU A 307 -1.36 22.93 13.94
C LEU A 307 -2.29 21.86 13.37
N PRO A 308 -2.10 21.38 12.13
CA PRO A 308 -2.98 20.34 11.59
C PRO A 308 -2.75 18.97 12.26
N LEU A 309 -1.53 18.69 12.75
CA LEU A 309 -1.29 17.48 13.59
C LEU A 309 -2.17 17.53 14.83
N LEU A 310 -2.18 18.66 15.53
CA LEU A 310 -2.95 18.86 16.76
C LEU A 310 -4.46 18.76 16.52
N ASP A 311 -4.94 19.07 15.30
CA ASP A 311 -6.34 18.87 14.90
C ASP A 311 -6.66 17.38 14.72
N ALA A 312 -5.72 16.62 14.16
CA ALA A 312 -5.91 15.20 13.86
C ALA A 312 -5.67 14.24 15.05
N LEU A 313 -5.20 14.72 16.21
CA LEU A 313 -4.81 13.85 17.33
C LEU A 313 -5.98 13.02 17.87
N ASP A 314 -7.13 13.67 18.12
CA ASP A 314 -8.28 13.04 18.75
C ASP A 314 -8.90 11.97 17.82
N GLU A 315 -9.07 12.30 16.53
CA GLU A 315 -9.56 11.38 15.51
C GLU A 315 -8.66 10.14 15.36
N ARG A 316 -7.34 10.32 15.53
CA ARG A 316 -6.36 9.22 15.48
C ARG A 316 -6.21 8.46 16.78
N GLY A 317 -6.83 8.91 17.88
CA GLY A 317 -6.61 8.36 19.21
C GLY A 317 -5.14 8.48 19.65
N TRP A 318 -4.45 9.53 19.21
CA TRP A 318 -3.05 9.78 19.54
C TRP A 318 -2.93 10.70 20.75
N SER A 319 -1.96 10.40 21.61
CA SER A 319 -1.57 11.23 22.74
C SER A 319 -0.18 11.81 22.49
N VAL A 320 0.00 13.09 22.80
CA VAL A 320 1.25 13.80 22.58
C VAL A 320 1.66 14.59 23.81
N SER A 321 2.97 14.64 24.06
CA SER A 321 3.59 15.61 24.94
C SER A 321 4.76 16.31 24.25
N PHE A 322 4.99 17.56 24.63
CA PHE A 322 6.00 18.43 24.04
C PHE A 322 6.96 18.95 25.09
N HIS A 323 8.24 19.03 24.74
CA HIS A 323 9.23 19.77 25.52
C HIS A 323 9.84 20.85 24.64
N VAL A 324 9.70 22.10 25.05
CA VAL A 324 10.18 23.25 24.29
C VAL A 324 11.54 23.70 24.84
N ALA A 325 12.51 23.91 23.96
CA ALA A 325 13.83 24.37 24.40
C ALA A 325 13.76 25.77 25.02
N GLY A 326 14.30 25.92 26.23
CA GLY A 326 14.28 27.19 26.96
C GLY A 326 12.93 27.59 27.56
N ASP A 327 11.89 26.76 27.44
CA ASP A 327 10.66 26.90 28.22
C ASP A 327 10.94 26.61 29.69
N LYS A 328 10.35 27.39 30.58
CA LYS A 328 10.48 27.25 32.03
C LYS A 328 9.11 26.94 32.62
N ALA A 329 9.10 26.18 33.71
CA ALA A 329 7.87 25.98 34.46
C ALA A 329 7.33 27.33 34.97
N ASP A 330 6.06 27.62 34.69
CA ASP A 330 5.38 28.77 35.27
C ASP A 330 5.14 28.47 36.76
N ALA A 331 5.75 29.27 37.63
CA ALA A 331 5.63 29.09 39.08
C ALA A 331 4.19 29.28 39.60
N ASP A 332 3.35 30.02 38.85
CA ASP A 332 1.98 30.38 39.23
C ASP A 332 0.88 29.42 38.73
N ASP A 333 1.20 28.46 37.85
CA ASP A 333 0.20 27.47 37.43
C ASP A 333 -0.04 26.45 38.55
N ARG A 334 -1.23 26.52 39.17
CA ARG A 334 -1.64 25.64 40.29
C ARG A 334 -2.08 24.26 39.83
N SER A 335 -2.28 24.06 38.53
CA SER A 335 -2.87 22.83 37.97
C SER A 335 -1.86 21.74 37.62
N ASP A 336 -0.57 22.09 37.44
CA ASP A 336 0.43 21.16 36.89
C ASP A 336 1.53 20.80 37.91
N ARG A 337 1.32 19.68 38.63
CA ARG A 337 2.31 19.15 39.60
C ARG A 337 3.63 18.74 38.94
N VAL A 338 3.60 18.29 37.69
CA VAL A 338 4.77 17.74 36.99
C VAL A 338 5.72 18.88 36.58
N ALA A 339 5.16 20.01 36.14
CA ALA A 339 5.94 21.20 35.82
C ALA A 339 6.73 21.73 37.02
N ARG A 340 6.17 21.67 38.23
CA ARG A 340 6.82 22.15 39.47
C ARG A 340 8.02 21.32 39.92
N THR A 341 8.00 20.03 39.61
CA THR A 341 9.10 19.10 39.91
C THR A 341 10.16 19.03 38.80
N TRP A 342 9.98 19.81 37.72
CA TRP A 342 10.91 19.79 36.60
C TRP A 342 12.22 20.51 36.94
N PRO A 343 13.38 19.88 36.77
CA PRO A 343 14.66 20.52 37.10
C PRO A 343 14.92 21.78 36.26
N ALA A 344 15.22 22.90 36.92
CA ALA A 344 15.39 24.22 36.30
C ALA A 344 16.68 24.35 35.45
N ASP A 345 17.63 23.44 35.65
CA ASP A 345 18.88 23.31 34.90
C ASP A 345 18.70 22.55 33.58
N ARG A 346 17.54 21.90 33.35
CA ARG A 346 17.26 21.23 32.08
C ARG A 346 17.08 22.26 30.96
N ARG A 347 17.74 21.98 29.84
CA ARG A 347 17.64 22.77 28.60
C ARG A 347 16.26 22.69 27.96
N TRP A 348 15.60 21.54 28.08
CA TRP A 348 14.26 21.28 27.60
C TRP A 348 13.26 21.53 28.73
N GLY A 349 12.20 22.27 28.43
CA GLY A 349 11.17 22.62 29.40
C GLY A 349 10.33 21.44 29.89
N PRO A 350 9.42 21.69 30.84
CA PRO A 350 8.52 20.66 31.36
C PRO A 350 7.61 20.09 30.25
N PRO A 351 7.07 18.89 30.44
CA PRO A 351 6.14 18.30 29.47
C PRO A 351 4.89 19.18 29.34
N ARG A 352 4.54 19.54 28.10
CA ARG A 352 3.34 20.31 27.76
C ARG A 352 2.41 19.45 26.91
N ASN A 353 1.10 19.55 27.11
CA ASN A 353 0.12 18.84 26.29
C ASN A 353 -0.18 19.56 24.95
N GLY A 354 -0.96 18.91 24.08
CA GLY A 354 -1.33 19.46 22.78
C GLY A 354 -2.12 20.78 22.85
N VAL A 355 -3.00 20.93 23.85
CA VAL A 355 -3.78 22.17 24.06
C VAL A 355 -2.86 23.36 24.36
N TRP A 356 -1.88 23.17 25.24
CA TRP A 356 -0.88 24.18 25.54
C TRP A 356 -0.08 24.56 24.29
N MET A 357 0.36 23.56 23.52
CA MET A 357 1.15 23.78 22.30
C MET A 357 0.36 24.58 21.26
N ARG A 358 -0.92 24.23 21.03
CA ARG A 358 -1.81 24.98 20.13
C ARG A 358 -1.89 26.45 20.52
N ARG A 359 -2.15 26.73 21.81
CA ARG A 359 -2.25 28.10 22.32
C ARG A 359 -0.94 28.86 22.12
N ALA A 360 0.20 28.22 22.37
CA ALA A 360 1.53 28.81 22.17
C ALA A 360 1.80 29.14 20.69
N LEU A 361 1.47 28.23 19.75
CA LEU A 361 1.63 28.43 18.31
C LEU A 361 0.77 29.60 17.81
N LEU A 362 -0.52 29.65 18.19
CA LEU A 362 -1.43 30.71 17.78
C LEU A 362 -1.04 32.09 18.36
N ALA A 363 -0.60 32.12 19.63
CA ALA A 363 -0.09 33.35 20.24
C ALA A 363 1.15 33.89 19.51
N ASP A 364 2.04 33.00 19.03
CA ASP A 364 3.21 33.40 18.25
C ASP A 364 2.85 33.99 16.88
N VAL A 365 1.83 33.44 16.22
CA VAL A 365 1.30 33.99 14.96
C VAL A 365 0.71 35.38 15.20
N ALA A 366 -0.15 35.53 16.21
CA ALA A 366 -0.80 36.81 16.55
C ALA A 366 0.20 37.88 17.02
N ALA A 367 1.22 37.51 17.80
CA ALA A 367 2.27 38.45 18.23
C ALA A 367 3.06 39.02 17.04
N HIS A 368 3.28 38.20 16.02
CA HIS A 368 3.98 38.62 14.81
C HIS A 368 3.12 39.56 13.94
N GLU A 369 1.81 39.33 13.87
CA GLU A 369 0.87 40.23 13.19
C GLU A 369 0.86 41.62 13.82
N ARG A 370 0.81 41.70 15.16
CA ARG A 370 0.88 42.98 15.88
C ARG A 370 2.20 43.71 15.64
N ALA A 371 3.32 42.98 15.58
CA ALA A 371 4.62 43.56 15.27
C ALA A 371 4.72 44.08 13.83
N LYS A 372 4.04 43.44 12.86
CA LYS A 372 4.02 43.86 11.45
C LYS A 372 3.11 45.08 11.21
N GLN A 373 2.08 45.28 12.05
CA GLN A 373 1.13 46.40 11.97
C GLN A 373 1.60 47.67 12.72
N GLY A 374 2.59 47.58 13.61
CA GLY A 374 3.15 48.71 14.36
C GLY A 374 4.31 49.40 13.66
N LYS A 375 4.08 50.58 13.09
CA LYS A 375 5.12 51.51 12.61
C LYS A 375 5.66 52.28 13.83
N GLY A 376 6.72 51.79 14.46
CA GLY A 376 7.29 52.38 15.68
C GLY A 376 8.82 52.39 15.63
N ASP A 377 9.37 53.58 15.50
CA ASP A 377 10.78 53.95 15.56
C ASP A 377 11.24 53.85 17.02
N ASP A 378 11.68 52.65 17.43
CA ASP A 378 12.55 52.45 18.60
C ASP A 378 13.18 51.05 18.50
N GLY A 379 14.50 51.01 18.41
CA GLY A 379 15.32 49.83 18.18
C GLY A 379 15.41 48.83 19.33
N GLU A 380 14.29 48.49 19.99
CA GLU A 380 14.26 47.48 21.06
C GLU A 380 13.27 46.33 20.78
N SER A 381 13.83 45.30 20.15
CA SER A 381 13.36 43.92 20.09
C SER A 381 12.02 43.68 19.36
N SER A 382 12.13 43.44 18.04
CA SER A 382 11.20 42.54 17.36
C SER A 382 11.07 41.28 18.23
N GLY A 383 9.87 40.97 18.72
CA GLY A 383 9.59 39.83 19.59
C GLY A 383 10.17 38.55 18.97
N LYS A 384 11.38 38.19 19.38
CA LYS A 384 12.09 37.01 18.87
C LYS A 384 11.26 35.81 19.28
N ARG A 385 10.75 35.06 18.28
CA ARG A 385 10.26 33.68 18.45
C ARG A 385 11.17 32.98 19.46
N ARG A 386 10.66 32.75 20.68
CA ARG A 386 11.50 32.27 21.79
C ARG A 386 11.97 30.84 21.56
N TRP A 387 11.25 30.09 20.73
CA TRP A 387 11.43 28.66 20.54
C TRP A 387 11.45 28.30 19.06
N ARG A 388 12.49 27.55 18.68
CA ARG A 388 12.71 26.94 17.35
C ARG A 388 12.78 25.41 17.41
N ASP A 389 12.92 24.89 18.61
CA ASP A 389 13.30 23.52 18.91
C ASP A 389 12.27 22.94 19.86
N VAL A 390 11.62 21.88 19.41
CA VAL A 390 10.56 21.19 20.14
C VAL A 390 10.85 19.69 20.10
N LEU A 391 10.92 19.05 21.27
CA LEU A 391 10.79 17.59 21.34
C LEU A 391 9.31 17.25 21.37
N MET A 392 8.91 16.32 20.53
CA MET A 392 7.56 15.77 20.49
C MET A 392 7.62 14.28 20.81
N CYS A 393 6.90 13.91 21.85
CA CYS A 393 6.74 12.55 22.33
C CYS A 393 5.32 12.12 21.96
N LEU A 394 5.18 11.23 20.99
CA LEU A 394 3.89 10.82 20.43
C LEU A 394 3.63 9.34 20.73
N ARG A 395 2.43 9.01 21.19
CA ARG A 395 1.94 7.64 21.43
C ARG A 395 0.59 7.45 20.77
N GLY A 396 0.43 6.37 20.02
CA GLY A 396 -0.81 6.02 19.34
C GLY A 396 -0.60 4.93 18.29
N ARG A 397 -1.68 4.39 17.75
CA ARG A 397 -1.62 3.32 16.74
C ARG A 397 -0.75 3.80 15.55
N HIS A 398 0.25 3.00 15.18
CA HIS A 398 1.27 3.26 14.14
C HIS A 398 2.02 4.61 14.17
N SER A 399 1.89 5.41 15.23
CA SER A 399 2.42 6.78 15.27
C SER A 399 3.94 6.84 15.10
N GLY A 400 4.67 5.85 15.63
CA GLY A 400 6.11 5.74 15.49
C GLY A 400 6.55 5.30 14.10
N ALA A 401 5.80 4.42 13.45
CA ALA A 401 6.04 4.04 12.05
C ALA A 401 5.86 5.26 11.12
N ILE A 402 4.74 5.96 11.27
CA ILE A 402 4.37 7.14 10.47
C ILE A 402 5.40 8.26 10.61
N LEU A 403 5.82 8.58 11.84
CA LEU A 403 6.83 9.62 12.06
C LEU A 403 8.25 9.20 11.68
N SER A 404 8.60 7.92 11.79
CA SER A 404 9.92 7.43 11.36
C SER A 404 10.11 7.61 9.86
N ALA A 405 9.05 7.36 9.08
CA ALA A 405 9.09 7.54 7.65
C ALA A 405 9.10 9.03 7.23
N GLN A 406 8.77 9.93 8.15
CA GLN A 406 8.82 11.38 7.97
C GLN A 406 10.16 12.02 8.39
N LEU A 407 11.15 11.25 8.88
CA LEU A 407 12.43 11.82 9.29
C LEU A 407 13.16 12.49 8.10
N GLY A 408 13.61 13.73 8.30
CA GLY A 408 14.24 14.50 7.22
C GLY A 408 13.99 15.99 7.29
N VAL A 409 14.14 16.67 6.14
CA VAL A 409 13.85 18.10 5.98
C VAL A 409 12.61 18.26 5.11
N PHE A 410 11.64 19.03 5.62
CA PHE A 410 10.43 19.46 4.94
C PHE A 410 10.59 20.88 4.44
N ARG A 411 10.01 21.12 3.27
CA ARG A 411 9.89 22.43 2.64
C ARG A 411 8.41 22.77 2.54
N TYR A 412 8.03 23.92 3.07
CA TYR A 412 6.67 24.45 3.07
C TYR A 412 6.59 25.65 2.14
N GLU A 413 5.81 25.55 1.07
CA GLU A 413 5.58 26.66 0.16
C GLU A 413 4.78 27.79 0.83
N ASP A 414 4.92 29.00 0.29
CA ASP A 414 4.29 30.23 0.81
C ASP A 414 2.80 30.08 1.17
N PRO A 415 1.93 29.45 0.34
CA PRO A 415 0.49 29.34 0.63
C PRO A 415 0.19 28.66 1.98
N TRP A 416 1.09 27.80 2.44
CA TRP A 416 0.94 26.99 3.65
C TRP A 416 1.52 27.64 4.90
N LEU A 417 2.32 28.69 4.72
CA LEU A 417 2.85 29.46 5.83
C LEU A 417 1.79 30.46 6.32
N PRO A 418 1.69 30.70 7.62
CA PRO A 418 0.86 31.79 8.14
C PRO A 418 1.22 33.10 7.45
N ALA A 419 0.22 33.84 6.95
CA ALA A 419 0.42 35.06 6.15
C ALA A 419 1.33 36.09 6.85
N SER A 420 1.28 36.12 8.18
CA SER A 420 2.13 36.99 8.99
C SER A 420 3.62 36.65 8.86
N LYS A 421 3.97 35.36 8.73
CA LYS A 421 5.34 34.84 8.70
C LYS A 421 5.94 34.73 7.28
N ARG A 422 5.16 35.07 6.25
CA ARG A 422 5.62 35.15 4.85
C ARG A 422 6.50 36.37 4.66
N ASP A 423 7.59 36.20 3.91
CA ASP A 423 8.40 37.32 3.46
C ASP A 423 7.85 37.92 2.16
N GLU A 424 8.40 39.08 1.77
CA GLU A 424 7.98 39.80 0.57
C GLU A 424 8.25 39.03 -0.73
N GLU A 425 9.24 38.13 -0.70
CA GLU A 425 9.62 37.29 -1.84
C GLU A 425 8.92 35.91 -1.88
N SER A 426 7.95 35.67 -0.99
CA SER A 426 7.19 34.42 -0.90
C SER A 426 8.07 33.15 -0.86
N ARG A 427 9.21 33.22 -0.18
CA ARG A 427 10.15 32.10 -0.11
C ARG A 427 9.66 31.03 0.87
N PRO A 428 9.90 29.73 0.59
CA PRO A 428 9.39 28.63 1.41
C PRO A 428 10.01 28.59 2.81
N GLY A 429 9.34 27.94 3.75
CA GLY A 429 9.84 27.64 5.09
C GLY A 429 10.40 26.23 5.21
N HIS A 430 11.30 25.98 6.16
CA HIS A 430 11.93 24.67 6.33
C HIS A 430 11.84 24.13 7.76
N LEU A 431 11.48 22.85 7.87
CA LEU A 431 11.36 22.12 9.13
C LEU A 431 12.18 20.84 9.07
N ARG A 432 13.00 20.59 10.10
CA ARG A 432 13.75 19.33 10.23
C ARG A 432 13.13 18.46 11.32
N LEU A 433 12.90 17.19 10.99
CA LEU A 433 12.52 16.13 11.91
C LEU A 433 13.71 15.19 12.11
N ARG A 434 14.10 15.00 13.37
CA ARG A 434 15.21 14.13 13.76
C ARG A 434 14.75 13.11 14.79
N PHE A 435 15.16 11.86 14.61
CA PHE A 435 14.89 10.78 15.56
C PHE A 435 15.63 11.00 16.88
N ILE A 436 14.97 10.67 18.00
CA ILE A 436 15.56 10.67 19.33
C ILE A 436 15.46 9.29 19.98
N SER A 437 14.26 8.72 20.02
CA SER A 437 13.96 7.48 20.73
C SER A 437 12.72 6.80 20.16
N PRO A 438 12.62 5.46 20.19
CA PRO A 438 11.40 4.74 19.82
C PRO A 438 10.35 4.71 20.95
N ARG A 439 10.57 5.46 22.04
CA ARG A 439 9.62 5.61 23.16
C ARG A 439 8.94 6.97 23.08
N ALA A 440 7.75 7.10 23.66
CA ALA A 440 7.04 8.37 23.83
C ALA A 440 7.39 9.05 25.17
N GLU A 441 8.50 8.64 25.79
CA GLU A 441 8.96 9.13 27.08
C GLU A 441 10.49 9.12 27.11
N ILE A 442 11.09 10.07 27.83
CA ILE A 442 12.53 10.19 28.04
C ILE A 442 12.80 9.97 29.53
N LEU A 443 13.57 8.93 29.87
CA LEU A 443 13.86 8.61 31.26
C LEU A 443 14.75 9.69 31.90
N ALA A 444 14.68 9.84 33.22
CA ALA A 444 15.41 10.88 33.97
C ALA A 444 16.93 10.89 33.67
N GLU A 445 17.51 9.71 33.44
CA GLU A 445 18.91 9.47 33.10
C GLU A 445 19.29 9.79 31.65
N GLU A 446 18.32 9.96 30.76
CA GLU A 446 18.56 10.19 29.33
C GLU A 446 18.66 11.69 28.98
N TRP A 447 18.15 12.56 29.84
CA TRP A 447 18.20 14.03 29.70
C TRP A 447 19.60 14.63 29.53
N PRO A 448 20.67 14.10 30.17
CA PRO A 448 22.03 14.61 29.99
C PRO A 448 22.73 14.18 28.68
N ARG A 449 22.15 13.27 27.87
CA ARG A 449 22.84 12.63 26.73
C ARG A 449 23.10 13.56 25.55
N GLU A 450 24.18 13.31 24.81
CA GLU A 450 24.54 13.99 23.56
C GLU A 450 23.40 14.02 22.52
N ARG A 451 22.54 13.00 22.48
CA ARG A 451 21.42 12.91 21.53
C ARG A 451 20.35 14.00 21.69
N LEU A 452 20.25 14.58 22.89
CA LEU A 452 19.33 15.69 23.20
C LEU A 452 19.98 17.08 23.01
N GLN A 453 21.22 17.13 22.49
CA GLN A 453 21.81 18.38 22.04
C GLN A 453 21.03 18.94 20.85
N ILE A 454 20.87 20.25 20.86
CA ILE A 454 20.21 20.99 19.78
C ILE A 454 21.25 21.32 18.71
N PRO A 455 21.18 20.71 17.50
CA PRO A 455 22.06 21.04 16.40
C PRO A 455 21.88 22.50 15.95
N LYS A 456 22.91 23.06 15.32
CA LYS A 456 22.80 24.39 14.69
C LYS A 456 21.91 24.29 13.44
N PRO A 457 21.02 25.26 13.19
CA PRO A 457 20.27 25.33 11.95
C PRO A 457 21.18 25.41 10.73
N GLU A 458 20.76 24.79 9.63
CA GLU A 458 21.52 24.83 8.38
C GLU A 458 21.41 26.17 7.66
N ARG A 459 22.39 26.42 6.79
CA ARG A 459 22.40 27.63 5.97
C ARG A 459 21.32 27.53 4.90
N ARG A 460 20.65 28.66 4.65
CA ARG A 460 19.55 28.76 3.70
C ARG A 460 19.90 28.28 2.28
N ALA A 461 21.07 28.65 1.77
CA ALA A 461 21.54 28.21 0.45
C ALA A 461 21.61 26.67 0.33
N THR A 462 21.93 25.97 1.43
CA THR A 462 21.94 24.50 1.48
C THR A 462 20.52 23.94 1.46
N LEU A 463 19.61 24.55 2.21
CA LEU A 463 18.19 24.14 2.27
C LEU A 463 17.49 24.33 0.93
N ASP A 464 17.67 25.49 0.28
CA ASP A 464 17.07 25.79 -1.02
C ASP A 464 17.64 24.89 -2.14
N ALA A 465 18.90 24.45 -2.01
CA ALA A 465 19.52 23.48 -2.92
C ALA A 465 19.09 22.02 -2.66
N THR A 466 18.51 21.72 -1.50
CA THR A 466 18.05 20.38 -1.12
C THR A 466 16.75 20.07 -1.84
N ARG A 467 16.83 19.51 -3.05
CA ARG A 467 15.66 19.26 -3.92
C ARG A 467 14.74 18.09 -3.50
N LYS A 468 15.05 17.29 -2.48
CA LYS A 468 14.35 16.01 -2.23
C LYS A 468 14.32 15.65 -0.74
N ARG A 469 13.21 15.06 -0.25
CA ARG A 469 13.12 14.45 1.09
C ARG A 469 14.37 13.58 1.31
N ALA A 470 15.25 14.01 2.20
CA ALA A 470 16.43 13.27 2.60
C ALA A 470 16.05 12.36 3.76
N HIS A 471 16.12 11.03 3.56
CA HIS A 471 15.93 10.08 4.67
C HIS A 471 17.23 9.90 5.42
N PHE A 472 17.11 9.85 6.75
CA PHE A 472 18.24 9.61 7.64
C PHE A 472 17.98 8.34 8.45
N ASP A 473 19.02 7.54 8.67
CA ASP A 473 18.96 6.39 9.58
C ASP A 473 18.74 6.82 11.03
N GLU A 474 18.55 5.84 11.92
CA GLU A 474 18.37 6.06 13.37
C GLU A 474 19.58 6.76 14.03
N GLN A 475 20.70 6.89 13.31
CA GLN A 475 21.95 7.53 13.71
C GLN A 475 22.16 8.90 13.02
N GLY A 476 21.23 9.35 12.18
CA GLY A 476 21.30 10.63 11.46
C GLY A 476 22.15 10.63 10.19
N ARG A 477 22.47 9.47 9.61
CA ARG A 477 23.20 9.35 8.34
C ARG A 477 22.24 9.24 7.17
N LEU A 478 22.57 9.90 6.07
CA LEU A 478 21.74 9.92 4.85
C LEU A 478 21.64 8.50 4.26
N LEU A 479 20.43 7.93 4.23
CA LEU A 479 20.16 6.60 3.65
C LEU A 479 19.81 6.66 2.15
N GLY A 480 19.53 7.85 1.62
CA GLY A 480 19.16 8.09 0.23
C GLY A 480 18.01 9.09 0.08
N SER A 481 17.70 9.49 -1.15
CA SER A 481 16.49 10.25 -1.47
C SER A 481 15.43 9.28 -2.01
N ILE A 482 14.26 9.22 -1.38
CA ILE A 482 13.07 8.80 -2.15
C ILE A 482 12.88 9.89 -3.20
N THR A 483 12.76 9.50 -4.47
CA THR A 483 12.34 10.42 -5.54
C THR A 483 11.02 11.04 -5.09
N PRO A 484 10.95 12.35 -4.79
CA PRO A 484 9.67 12.92 -4.44
C PRO A 484 8.84 12.92 -5.72
N PHE A 485 7.73 12.19 -5.71
CA PHE A 485 6.57 12.70 -6.38
C PHE A 485 6.25 14.03 -5.67
N ALA A 486 6.14 15.12 -6.43
CA ALA A 486 5.69 16.39 -5.90
C ALA A 486 4.18 16.29 -5.69
N LEU A 487 3.73 15.49 -4.72
CA LEU A 487 2.33 15.54 -4.30
C LEU A 487 2.12 16.90 -3.62
N PRO A 488 1.17 17.73 -4.11
CA PRO A 488 0.78 18.94 -3.41
C PRO A 488 0.10 18.52 -2.11
N LEU A 489 0.87 18.49 -1.02
CA LEU A 489 0.36 18.15 0.31
C LEU A 489 -0.28 19.37 0.93
N ILE A 490 -1.60 19.29 1.10
CA ILE A 490 -2.41 20.28 1.80
C ILE A 490 -2.30 19.99 3.30
N PRO A 491 -1.64 20.83 4.12
CA PRO A 491 -1.41 20.57 5.56
C PRO A 491 -2.68 20.22 6.33
N GLU A 492 -3.83 20.81 5.97
CA GLU A 492 -5.13 20.56 6.57
C GLU A 492 -5.58 19.10 6.41
N HIS A 493 -5.25 18.48 5.27
CA HIS A 493 -5.59 17.09 4.95
C HIS A 493 -4.41 16.12 5.13
N PHE A 494 -3.19 16.66 5.24
CA PHE A 494 -1.95 15.89 5.30
C PHE A 494 -1.95 14.88 6.43
N TRP A 495 -2.38 15.29 7.62
CA TRP A 495 -2.45 14.37 8.74
C TRP A 495 -3.61 13.41 8.64
N ALA A 496 -4.76 13.85 8.12
CA ALA A 496 -5.92 12.98 7.91
C ALA A 496 -5.57 11.79 7.00
N GLN A 497 -4.82 12.05 5.93
CA GLN A 497 -4.46 11.09 4.87
C GLN A 497 -2.98 10.68 4.91
N ILE A 498 -2.31 10.80 6.07
CA ILE A 498 -0.85 10.66 6.13
C ILE A 498 -0.40 9.27 5.66
N GLU A 499 -1.16 8.23 5.95
CA GLU A 499 -0.83 6.87 5.56
C GLU A 499 -0.95 6.72 4.04
N GLU A 500 -2.01 7.25 3.43
CA GLU A 500 -2.15 7.32 1.96
C GLU A 500 -0.95 8.06 1.35
N VAL A 501 -0.63 9.27 1.83
CA VAL A 501 0.50 10.10 1.36
C VAL A 501 1.85 9.39 1.49
N MET A 502 2.09 8.73 2.63
CA MET A 502 3.37 8.10 2.94
C MET A 502 3.61 6.86 2.10
N PHE A 503 2.56 6.09 1.87
CA PHE A 503 2.62 4.90 1.04
C PHE A 503 2.27 5.19 -0.41
N THR A 504 1.85 6.40 -0.78
CA THR A 504 1.48 6.75 -2.16
C THR A 504 2.52 6.27 -3.17
N PRO A 505 3.84 6.50 -3.01
CA PRO A 505 4.80 6.01 -4.00
C PRO A 505 4.92 4.49 -4.07
N MET A 506 4.58 3.77 -2.98
CA MET A 506 4.61 2.32 -2.90
C MET A 506 3.29 1.70 -3.37
N ILE A 507 2.15 2.32 -3.02
CA ILE A 507 0.81 2.05 -3.56
C ILE A 507 0.86 2.35 -5.04
N GLU A 508 1.10 3.59 -5.47
CA GLU A 508 1.28 3.93 -6.88
C GLU A 508 2.28 2.97 -7.52
N ARG A 509 3.48 2.67 -7.03
CA ARG A 509 4.31 1.63 -7.70
C ARG A 509 3.67 0.24 -7.80
N ALA A 510 2.88 -0.18 -6.81
CA ALA A 510 2.16 -1.45 -6.84
C ALA A 510 0.93 -1.41 -7.77
N PHE A 511 0.31 -0.25 -7.93
CA PHE A 511 -0.89 0.02 -8.70
C PHE A 511 -0.57 0.66 -10.08
N ALA A 512 0.69 1.07 -10.34
CA ALA A 512 1.17 1.85 -11.49
C ALA A 512 1.50 1.00 -12.71
N GLY A 513 1.04 -0.25 -12.71
CA GLY A 513 0.99 -1.02 -13.95
C GLY A 513 -0.14 -0.59 -14.88
N LEU A 514 -1.16 0.13 -14.39
CA LEU A 514 -2.49 0.10 -15.00
C LEU A 514 -3.30 1.40 -14.90
N GLU A 515 -2.98 2.32 -13.97
CA GLU A 515 -3.74 3.58 -13.80
C GLU A 515 -3.48 4.64 -14.89
N ALA A 516 -2.34 4.56 -15.59
CA ALA A 516 -2.07 5.45 -16.74
C ALA A 516 -3.03 5.24 -17.92
N GLU A 517 -3.70 4.08 -17.99
CA GLU A 517 -4.73 3.76 -18.99
C GLU A 517 -6.15 4.18 -18.55
N LEU A 518 -6.42 4.24 -17.23
CA LEU A 518 -7.76 4.52 -16.69
C LEU A 518 -8.14 6.02 -16.74
N ASP A 519 -7.15 6.90 -16.60
CA ASP A 519 -7.28 8.37 -16.62
C ASP A 519 -7.27 8.95 -18.04
N ALA A 520 -7.03 8.13 -19.08
CA ALA A 520 -7.21 8.54 -20.46
C ALA A 520 -8.72 8.58 -20.78
N GLU A 521 -9.30 9.78 -20.92
CA GLU A 521 -10.67 9.90 -21.43
C GLU A 521 -10.79 9.18 -22.79
N PRO A 522 -11.80 8.31 -22.99
CA PRO A 522 -12.06 7.73 -24.30
C PRO A 522 -12.67 8.80 -25.21
N GLY A 523 -11.81 9.44 -26.01
CA GLY A 523 -12.21 10.17 -27.21
C GLY A 523 -12.22 11.68 -27.11
N ALA A 524 -11.04 12.29 -27.29
CA ALA A 524 -10.93 13.65 -27.81
C ALA A 524 -9.62 13.85 -28.59
N ASP A 525 -9.32 13.02 -29.59
CA ASP A 525 -8.61 13.52 -30.78
C ASP A 525 -8.73 12.54 -31.96
N GLY A 526 -9.85 12.66 -32.68
CA GLY A 526 -9.83 12.49 -34.12
C GLY A 526 -9.45 13.84 -34.73
N GLY A 527 -8.18 14.04 -35.07
CA GLY A 527 -7.71 15.30 -35.65
C GLY A 527 -6.21 15.30 -35.94
N GLU A 528 -5.85 14.90 -37.16
CA GLU A 528 -4.60 15.21 -37.87
C GLU A 528 -3.28 15.20 -37.07
N ARG A 529 -2.48 14.14 -37.24
CA ARG A 529 -1.08 14.24 -37.71
C ARG A 529 -0.48 12.90 -38.12
#